data_AF-A0A9P7SMB1-F1
#
_entry.id   AF-A0A9P7SMB1-F1
#
_cell.length_a   1.000
_cell.length_b   1.000
_cell.length_c   1.000
_cell.angle_alpha   90.00
_cell.angle_beta   90.00
_cell.angle_gamma   90.00
#
_symmetry.space_group_name_H-M   'P 1'
#
loop_
_entity.id
_entity.type
_entity.pdbx_description
1 polymer ?
#
loop_
_entity_poly.entity_id
_entity_poly.type
_entity_poly.pdbx_seq_one_letter_code
_entity_poly.pdbx_strand_id
1 'polypeptide(L)'
;MSAYLQYPFASIGEKNHLDRGAGGQVFAISKRVAFKCPTKFGNPAPYQEEEMEESAAKNAHEKSMHELLMKHPHPNIVRCILCVPE
;
A
#
# COMPACT_ATOMS: atom_id res chain seq x y z
N MET A 1 -6.39 -8.95 23.37
CA MET A 1 -6.98 -8.98 22.01
C MET A 1 -5.94 -9.54 21.06
N SER A 2 -6.34 -10.12 19.93
CA SER A 2 -5.42 -10.62 18.90
C SER A 2 -5.15 -9.53 17.87
N ALA A 3 -3.95 -9.51 17.29
CA ALA A 3 -3.62 -8.60 16.20
C ALA A 3 -4.49 -8.87 14.97
N TYR A 4 -4.86 -7.82 14.25
CA TYR A 4 -5.61 -7.92 13.00
C TYR A 4 -5.14 -6.90 11.97
N LEU A 5 -5.27 -7.25 10.69
CA LEU A 5 -4.91 -6.36 9.59
C LEU A 5 -5.96 -5.24 9.47
N GLN A 6 -5.51 -3.99 9.41
CA GLN A 6 -6.38 -2.84 9.30
C GLN A 6 -6.53 -2.42 7.84
N TYR A 7 -7.78 -2.36 7.37
CA TYR A 7 -8.11 -1.83 6.06
C TYR A 7 -8.03 -0.29 6.05
N PRO A 8 -7.59 0.32 4.93
CA PRO A 8 -7.36 1.76 4.85
C PRO A 8 -8.65 2.59 4.87
N PHE A 9 -9.76 2.05 4.36
CA PHE A 9 -11.07 2.72 4.31
C PHE A 9 -12.20 1.73 4.55
N ALA A 10 -13.32 2.19 5.11
CA ALA A 10 -14.48 1.34 5.39
C ALA A 10 -15.14 0.74 4.13
N SER A 11 -14.95 1.37 2.97
CA SER A 11 -15.43 0.87 1.67
C SER A 11 -14.51 -0.21 1.06
N ILE A 12 -13.32 -0.43 1.63
CA ILE A 12 -12.37 -1.45 1.19
C ILE A 12 -12.40 -2.62 2.18
N GLY A 13 -12.62 -3.83 1.66
CA GLY A 13 -12.61 -5.06 2.46
C GLY A 13 -11.93 -6.21 1.71
N GLU A 14 -12.12 -7.42 2.23
CA GLU A 14 -11.44 -8.64 1.76
C GLU A 14 -11.62 -8.93 0.26
N LYS A 15 -12.82 -8.68 -0.29
CA LYS A 15 -13.08 -8.87 -1.74
C LYS A 15 -12.26 -7.96 -2.65
N ASN A 16 -11.76 -6.85 -2.11
CA ASN A 16 -10.92 -5.90 -2.83
C ASN A 16 -9.43 -6.20 -2.60
N HIS A 17 -9.08 -7.01 -1.60
CA HIS A 17 -7.69 -7.32 -1.30
C HIS A 17 -7.09 -8.18 -2.42
N LEU A 18 -6.01 -7.70 -3.01
CA LEU A 18 -5.27 -8.43 -4.02
C LEU A 18 -4.14 -9.22 -3.37
N ASP A 19 -3.26 -8.52 -2.66
CA ASP A 19 -2.12 -9.15 -2.00
C ASP A 19 -1.46 -8.23 -0.96
N ARG A 20 -0.60 -8.80 -0.12
CA ARG A 20 0.27 -8.09 0.84
C ARG A 20 1.72 -8.54 0.64
N GLY A 21 2.64 -7.58 0.72
CA GLY A 21 4.08 -7.83 0.74
C GLY A 21 4.82 -6.85 1.63
N ALA A 22 6.15 -6.91 1.59
CA ALA A 22 7.01 -6.04 2.41
C ALA A 22 6.78 -4.53 2.18
N GLY A 23 6.29 -4.15 1.00
CA GLY A 23 5.98 -2.75 0.65
C GLY A 23 4.56 -2.31 1.01
N GLY A 24 3.78 -3.14 1.70
CA GLY A 24 2.41 -2.83 2.11
C GLY A 24 1.34 -3.75 1.52
N GLN A 25 0.11 -3.25 1.52
CA GLN A 25 -1.10 -3.93 1.06
C GLN A 25 -1.56 -3.36 -0.28
N VAL A 26 -2.15 -4.20 -1.13
CA VAL A 26 -2.67 -3.81 -2.45
C VAL A 26 -4.13 -4.22 -2.57
N PHE A 27 -4.97 -3.28 -3.02
CA PHE A 27 -6.40 -3.45 -3.20
C PHE A 27 -6.84 -3.08 -4.61
N ALA A 28 -7.76 -3.83 -5.22
CA ALA A 28 -8.47 -3.42 -6.42
C ALA A 28 -9.59 -2.43 -6.04
N ILE A 29 -9.51 -1.20 -6.54
CA ILE A 29 -10.57 -0.18 -6.32
C ILE A 29 -11.44 0.02 -7.57
N SER A 30 -11.00 -0.45 -8.72
CA SER A 30 -11.79 -0.57 -9.95
C SER A 30 -11.23 -1.65 -10.85
N LYS A 31 -11.83 -1.87 -12.03
CA LYS A 31 -11.32 -2.82 -13.04
C LYS A 31 -9.90 -2.52 -13.54
N ARG A 32 -9.40 -1.29 -13.38
CA ARG A 32 -8.11 -0.83 -13.96
C ARG A 32 -7.23 -0.06 -12.98
N VAL A 33 -7.64 0.06 -11.73
CA VAL A 33 -6.91 0.85 -10.72
C VAL A 33 -6.77 0.02 -9.45
N ALA A 34 -5.52 -0.11 -9.01
CA ALA A 34 -5.17 -0.66 -7.72
C ALA A 34 -4.75 0.47 -6.78
N PHE A 35 -5.11 0.32 -5.50
CA PHE A 35 -4.68 1.17 -4.40
C PHE A 35 -3.65 0.41 -3.58
N LYS A 36 -2.46 0.99 -3.41
CA LYS A 36 -1.42 0.44 -2.55
C LYS A 36 -1.21 1.37 -1.36
N CYS A 37 -1.11 0.82 -0.17
CA CYS A 37 -0.83 1.57 1.06
C CYS A 37 0.09 0.77 1.99
N PRO A 38 0.74 1.41 2.97
CA PRO A 38 1.51 0.68 3.99
C PRO A 38 0.70 -0.38 4.72
N THR A 39 1.39 -1.40 5.24
CA THR A 39 0.76 -2.37 6.14
C THR A 39 0.43 -1.67 7.46
N LYS A 40 -0.77 -1.93 7.99
CA LYS A 40 -1.20 -1.42 9.28
C LYS A 40 -1.94 -2.51 10.04
N PHE A 41 -1.58 -2.69 11.30
CA PHE A 41 -2.23 -3.65 12.18
C PHE A 41 -2.93 -2.92 13.32
N GLY A 42 -4.11 -3.40 13.70
CA GLY A 42 -4.75 -3.07 14.95
C GLY A 42 -4.29 -4.04 16.03
N ASN A 43 -3.92 -3.50 17.21
CA ASN A 43 -3.37 -4.27 18.33
C ASN A 43 -2.16 -5.15 17.90
N PRO A 44 -1.11 -4.54 17.31
CA PRO A 44 0.05 -5.27 16.80
C PRO A 44 0.83 -5.98 17.92
N ALA A 45 1.45 -7.10 17.57
CA ALA A 45 2.57 -7.63 18.34
C ALA A 45 3.86 -6.83 18.03
N PRO A 46 4.89 -6.83 18.89
CA PRO A 46 6.10 -6.02 18.69
C PRO A 46 6.76 -6.21 17.31
N TYR A 47 6.85 -7.44 16.80
CA TYR A 47 7.40 -7.70 15.47
C TYR A 47 6.57 -7.11 14.32
N GLN A 48 5.26 -6.90 14.55
CA GLN A 48 4.36 -6.27 13.58
C GLN A 48 4.47 -4.75 13.61
N GLU A 49 4.83 -4.16 14.76
CA GLU A 49 5.16 -2.74 14.84
C GLU A 49 6.40 -2.43 14.00
N GLU A 50 7.45 -3.24 14.14
CA GLU A 50 8.66 -3.16 13.31
C GLU A 50 8.33 -3.33 11.81
N GLU A 51 7.47 -4.30 11.48
CA GLU A 51 7.02 -4.50 10.11
C GLU A 51 6.26 -3.28 9.56
N MET A 52 5.41 -2.65 10.37
CA MET A 52 4.67 -1.45 9.97
C MET A 52 5.61 -0.28 9.70
N GLU A 53 6.63 -0.08 10.55
CA GLU A 53 7.65 0.95 10.36
C GLU A 53 8.48 0.71 9.10
N GLU A 54 8.96 -0.52 8.89
CA GLU A 54 9.67 -0.90 7.68
C GLU A 54 8.82 -0.71 6.42
N SER A 55 7.54 -1.09 6.49
CA SER A 55 6.60 -0.97 5.38
C SER A 55 6.40 0.50 5.01
N ALA A 56 6.22 1.37 6.00
CA ALA A 56 6.09 2.81 5.78
C ALA A 56 7.36 3.40 5.14
N ALA A 57 8.55 3.03 5.62
CA ALA A 57 9.82 3.49 5.06
C ALA A 57 10.04 3.03 3.61
N LYS A 58 9.77 1.76 3.31
CA LYS A 58 9.85 1.21 1.95
C LYS A 58 8.86 1.90 1.00
N ASN A 59 7.64 2.18 1.48
CA ASN A 59 6.63 2.88 0.70
C ASN A 59 7.06 4.31 0.39
N ALA A 60 7.60 5.04 1.37
CA ALA A 60 8.13 6.40 1.17
C ALA A 60 9.24 6.44 0.10
N HIS A 61 10.16 5.47 0.10
CA HIS A 61 11.17 5.35 -0.95
C HIS A 61 10.53 5.09 -2.33
N GLU A 62 9.56 4.19 -2.40
CA GLU A 62 8.85 3.86 -3.64
C GLU A 62 8.07 5.07 -4.21
N LYS A 63 7.48 5.91 -3.35
CA LYS A 63 6.80 7.16 -3.76
C LYS A 63 7.73 8.06 -4.57
N SER A 64 8.98 8.22 -4.16
CA SER A 64 9.96 9.04 -4.89
C SER A 64 10.24 8.54 -6.32
N MET A 65 10.23 7.22 -6.52
CA MET A 65 10.38 6.61 -7.85
C MET A 65 9.12 6.80 -8.70
N HIS A 66 7.94 6.68 -8.10
CA HIS A 66 6.67 6.94 -8.78
C HIS A 66 6.54 8.39 -9.24
N GLU A 67 7.02 9.37 -8.47
CA GLU A 67 7.03 10.78 -8.87
C GLU A 67 7.85 11.02 -10.15
N LEU A 68 8.96 10.30 -10.32
CA LEU A 68 9.76 10.34 -11.56
C LEU A 68 9.02 9.70 -12.73
N LEU A 69 8.47 8.49 -12.53
CA LEU A 69 7.74 7.76 -13.57
C LEU A 69 6.44 8.46 -13.99
N MET A 70 5.84 9.24 -13.09
CA MET A 70 4.68 10.07 -13.40
C MET A 70 4.99 11.17 -14.41
N LYS A 71 6.22 11.71 -14.43
CA LYS A 71 6.67 12.74 -15.39
C LYS A 71 6.97 12.14 -16.77
N HIS A 72 7.35 10.87 -16.83
CA HIS A 72 7.74 10.17 -18.04
C HIS A 72 7.05 8.79 -18.14
N PRO A 73 5.75 8.76 -18.52
CA PRO A 73 5.01 7.50 -18.57
C PRO A 73 5.55 6.57 -19.66
N HIS A 74 5.70 5.29 -19.32
CA HIS A 74 6.18 4.24 -20.24
C HIS A 74 5.09 3.19 -20.46
N PRO A 75 4.82 2.74 -21.70
CA PRO A 75 3.70 1.84 -22.01
C PRO A 75 3.80 0.46 -21.33
N ASN A 76 5.02 0.00 -21.01
CA ASN A 76 5.27 -1.30 -20.38
C ASN A 76 5.53 -1.22 -18.86
N ILE A 77 5.33 -0.06 -18.24
CA ILE A 77 5.48 0.12 -16.79
C ILE A 77 4.14 0.57 -16.23
N VAL A 78 3.70 -0.04 -15.13
CA VAL A 78 2.46 0.36 -14.46
C VAL A 78 2.58 1.82 -14.01
N ARG A 79 1.65 2.64 -14.46
CA ARG A 79 1.63 4.07 -14.14
C ARG A 79 1.04 4.31 -12.76
N CYS A 80 1.79 4.99 -11.89
CA CYS A 80 1.21 5.67 -10.74
C CYS A 80 0.40 6.88 -11.23
N ILE A 81 -0.90 6.92 -10.91
CA ILE A 81 -1.79 8.01 -11.33
C ILE A 81 -2.03 9.05 -10.23
N LEU A 82 -1.81 8.66 -8.97
CA LEU A 82 -1.98 9.50 -7.79
C LEU A 82 -1.11 8.94 -6.66
N CYS A 83 -0.34 9.82 -6.03
CA CYS A 83 0.43 9.53 -4.83
C CYS A 83 0.10 10.63 -3.80
N VAL A 84 -0.41 10.23 -2.64
CA VAL A 84 -0.77 11.16 -1.55
C VAL A 84 -0.13 10.71 -0.23
N PRO A 85 0.08 11.63 0.71
CA PRO A 85 0.38 11.29 2.10
C PRO A 85 -0.71 10.40 2.73
N GLU A 86 -0.33 9.49 3.62
CA GLU A 86 -1.26 8.68 4.42
C GLU A 86 -2.04 9.48 5.47
#